data_AF-A0A847NNQ7-F1
#
_entry.id   AF-A0A847NNQ7-F1
#
_cell.length_a   1.000
_cell.length_b   1.000
_cell.length_c   1.000
_cell.angle_alpha   90.00
_cell.angle_beta   90.00
_cell.angle_gamma   90.00
#
_symmetry.space_group_name_H-M   'P 1'
#
loop_
_entity.id
_entity.type
_entity.pdbx_description
1 polymer ?
#
loop_
_entity_poly.entity_id
_entity_poly.type
_entity_poly.pdbx_seq_one_letter_code
_entity_poly.pdbx_strand_id
1 'polypeptide(L)'
;MSRESVAKQELDKAYDRLMKHYDLSTQFLKDLSEAISAGKVPIDTLNEVFYMDGSKLDKASKYSNIASILANAGYDINSGQDKWKIIVGAGTDGMLFILGQTVKKANPVLIGIDIMNLIDKLALNTGAFDLRARAQKLYDKFTNTTSDLPDLDALKIGILKITMPDGTVYARPLVEYAGVNIISGNKDDVLFGGSGDDLLQGGHGDDLLIGGDGDDSYNVGHGDIIKDKDGKGSVYWGGKLTGGTWDEKENLYIGDDGWIRYKISGGDLKIMNGEAVITIKNFNKDNNDLGIVLLDQGEISISLSDNLAKEGDSGTQSMSFNISVNGDIPEGEFAIISIEGEEYLIGEPSAKNIEKYSLDLTKYKRSLTHTHTWEGNETKEEDREFEIGGSVVMTSEGLIVKEIKSGKGTI
;
A
#
# COMPACT_ATOMS: atom_id res chain seq x y z
N MET A 1 20.07 -21.20 -3.71
CA MET A 1 19.28 -20.02 -4.14
C MET A 1 18.42 -19.60 -2.96
N SER A 2 18.23 -18.29 -2.73
CA SER A 2 17.36 -17.79 -1.65
C SER A 2 15.87 -17.93 -2.03
N ARG A 3 14.96 -17.94 -1.05
CA ARG A 3 13.49 -17.92 -1.28
C ARG A 3 13.08 -16.82 -2.25
N GLU A 4 13.61 -15.61 -2.05
CA GLU A 4 13.40 -14.46 -2.92
C GLU A 4 13.80 -14.73 -4.38
N SER A 5 14.99 -15.31 -4.60
CA SER A 5 15.48 -15.58 -5.96
C SER A 5 14.65 -16.67 -6.68
N VAL A 6 14.15 -17.65 -5.93
CA VAL A 6 13.26 -18.69 -6.46
C VAL A 6 11.91 -18.07 -6.83
N ALA A 7 11.32 -17.28 -5.94
CA ALA A 7 10.04 -16.60 -6.19
C ALA A 7 10.12 -15.68 -7.43
N LYS A 8 11.19 -14.86 -7.55
CA LYS A 8 11.44 -14.02 -8.74
C LYS A 8 11.51 -14.87 -10.01
N GLN A 9 12.27 -15.96 -9.99
CA GLN A 9 12.41 -16.84 -11.15
C GLN A 9 11.07 -17.47 -11.58
N GLU A 10 10.25 -17.92 -10.63
CA GLU A 10 8.94 -18.52 -10.95
C GLU A 10 7.93 -17.49 -11.42
N LEU A 11 7.92 -16.28 -10.84
CA LEU A 11 7.11 -15.16 -11.31
C LEU A 11 7.53 -14.70 -12.70
N ASP A 12 8.83 -14.66 -13.02
CA ASP A 12 9.33 -14.33 -14.36
C ASP A 12 8.90 -15.38 -15.39
N LYS A 13 9.00 -16.68 -15.07
CA LYS A 13 8.46 -17.75 -15.92
C LYS A 13 6.96 -17.61 -16.13
N ALA A 14 6.20 -17.28 -15.08
CA ALA A 14 4.76 -17.08 -15.16
C ALA A 14 4.40 -15.88 -16.04
N TYR A 15 5.15 -14.79 -15.93
CA TYR A 15 5.03 -13.61 -16.78
C TYR A 15 5.38 -13.92 -18.24
N ASP A 16 6.49 -14.61 -18.50
CA ASP A 16 6.89 -15.02 -19.85
C ASP A 16 5.84 -15.94 -20.49
N ARG A 17 5.23 -16.83 -19.71
CA ARG A 17 4.10 -17.64 -20.17
C ARG A 17 2.94 -16.73 -20.56
N LEU A 18 2.50 -15.83 -19.67
CA LEU A 18 1.45 -14.85 -19.96
C LEU A 18 1.72 -14.07 -21.26
N MET A 19 2.95 -13.60 -21.45
CA MET A 19 3.39 -12.84 -22.62
C MET A 19 3.52 -13.69 -23.90
N LYS A 20 3.95 -14.95 -23.83
CA LYS A 20 4.02 -15.84 -25.01
C LYS A 20 2.65 -16.10 -25.64
N HIS A 21 1.58 -15.97 -24.85
CA HIS A 21 0.22 -16.07 -25.35
C HIS A 21 -0.38 -14.69 -25.77
N TYR A 22 0.32 -13.58 -25.53
CA TYR A 22 -0.04 -12.24 -26.00
C TYR A 22 -0.09 -12.14 -27.53
N ASP A 23 0.86 -12.73 -28.25
CA ASP A 23 0.80 -12.73 -29.73
C ASP A 23 -0.45 -13.44 -30.25
N LEU A 24 -0.81 -14.55 -29.60
CA LEU A 24 -1.95 -15.38 -30.01
C LEU A 24 -3.28 -14.64 -29.80
N SER A 25 -3.37 -13.90 -28.72
CA SER A 25 -4.54 -13.10 -28.42
C SER A 25 -4.66 -11.83 -29.26
N THR A 26 -3.53 -11.19 -29.58
CA THR A 26 -3.45 -10.03 -30.45
C THR A 26 -3.94 -10.44 -31.83
N GLN A 27 -3.55 -11.64 -32.28
CA GLN A 27 -4.08 -12.25 -33.48
C GLN A 27 -5.59 -12.51 -33.40
N PHE A 28 -6.09 -13.07 -32.29
CA PHE A 28 -7.51 -13.30 -32.12
C PHE A 28 -8.34 -12.03 -32.08
N LEU A 29 -7.81 -10.97 -31.47
CA LEU A 29 -8.43 -9.65 -31.42
C LEU A 29 -8.46 -8.98 -32.77
N LYS A 30 -7.40 -9.15 -33.56
CA LYS A 30 -7.39 -8.77 -34.96
C LYS A 30 -8.46 -9.53 -35.74
N ASP A 31 -8.56 -10.86 -35.57
CA ASP A 31 -9.58 -11.67 -36.24
C ASP A 31 -11.00 -11.27 -35.80
N LEU A 32 -11.21 -11.00 -34.51
CA LEU A 32 -12.48 -10.53 -33.93
C LEU A 32 -12.84 -9.15 -34.50
N SER A 33 -11.87 -8.25 -34.57
CA SER A 33 -12.03 -6.92 -35.12
C SER A 33 -12.40 -6.96 -36.62
N GLU A 34 -11.70 -7.78 -37.42
CA GLU A 34 -12.02 -8.00 -38.84
C GLU A 34 -13.44 -8.56 -39.02
N ALA A 35 -13.87 -9.48 -38.15
CA ALA A 35 -15.22 -10.02 -38.18
C ALA A 35 -16.30 -9.00 -37.79
N ILE A 36 -16.02 -8.11 -36.83
CA ILE A 36 -16.89 -6.99 -36.46
C ILE A 36 -17.01 -6.02 -37.63
N SER A 37 -15.90 -5.61 -38.24
CA SER A 37 -15.88 -4.70 -39.40
C SER A 37 -16.61 -5.30 -40.62
N ALA A 38 -16.59 -6.62 -40.76
CA ALA A 38 -17.34 -7.33 -41.80
C ALA A 38 -18.84 -7.52 -41.49
N GLY A 39 -19.34 -7.00 -40.35
CA GLY A 39 -20.73 -7.15 -39.91
C GLY A 39 -21.10 -8.58 -39.52
N LYS A 40 -20.10 -9.44 -39.28
CA LYS A 40 -20.29 -10.87 -38.97
C LYS A 40 -20.56 -11.13 -37.49
N VAL A 41 -20.24 -10.17 -36.62
CA VAL A 41 -20.50 -10.22 -35.18
C VAL A 41 -21.49 -9.12 -34.82
N PRO A 42 -22.69 -9.47 -34.30
CA PRO A 42 -23.63 -8.46 -33.82
C PRO A 42 -23.04 -7.66 -32.66
N ILE A 43 -23.25 -6.34 -32.71
CA ILE A 43 -22.78 -5.39 -31.69
C ILE A 43 -23.36 -5.73 -30.30
N ASP A 44 -24.60 -6.20 -30.24
CA ASP A 44 -25.25 -6.57 -28.98
C ASP A 44 -24.61 -7.80 -28.32
N THR A 45 -24.10 -8.75 -29.11
CA THR A 45 -23.32 -9.90 -28.61
C THR A 45 -22.03 -9.44 -27.93
N LEU A 46 -21.40 -8.37 -28.42
CA LEU A 46 -20.21 -7.79 -27.77
C LEU A 46 -20.60 -7.11 -26.46
N ASN A 47 -21.69 -6.35 -26.42
CA ASN A 47 -22.15 -5.69 -25.20
C ASN A 47 -22.49 -6.68 -24.07
N GLU A 48 -22.93 -7.90 -24.41
CA GLU A 48 -23.17 -8.96 -23.43
C GLU A 48 -21.89 -9.67 -22.97
N VAL A 49 -20.84 -9.74 -23.80
CA VAL A 49 -19.54 -10.34 -23.45
C VAL A 49 -18.68 -9.38 -22.61
N PHE A 50 -18.79 -8.09 -22.87
CA PHE A 50 -18.02 -7.04 -22.20
C PHE A 50 -18.94 -6.23 -21.26
N TYR A 51 -19.16 -6.70 -20.03
CA TYR A 51 -19.98 -5.95 -19.06
C TYR A 51 -19.16 -4.80 -18.44
N MET A 52 -19.68 -3.58 -18.43
CA MET A 52 -19.07 -2.42 -17.76
C MET A 52 -20.06 -1.80 -16.75
N ASP A 53 -19.62 -1.60 -15.50
CA ASP A 53 -20.32 -0.74 -14.54
C ASP A 53 -20.02 0.74 -14.84
N GLY A 54 -21.02 1.48 -15.32
CA GLY A 54 -20.91 2.88 -15.75
C GLY A 54 -20.80 3.92 -14.61
N SER A 55 -20.67 3.48 -13.36
CA SER A 55 -20.64 4.35 -12.18
C SER A 55 -19.31 5.11 -11.98
N LYS A 56 -18.19 4.65 -12.57
CA LYS A 56 -16.83 5.23 -12.38
C LYS A 56 -16.26 6.00 -13.59
N LEU A 57 -17.08 6.31 -14.59
CA LEU A 57 -16.66 6.98 -15.83
C LEU A 57 -17.16 8.42 -15.91
N ASP A 58 -16.28 9.32 -16.36
CA ASP A 58 -16.61 10.73 -16.58
C ASP A 58 -17.74 10.88 -17.64
N LYS A 59 -18.51 11.97 -17.53
CA LYS A 59 -19.76 12.21 -18.27
C LYS A 59 -19.60 12.16 -19.80
N ALA A 60 -18.42 12.44 -20.35
CA ALA A 60 -18.16 12.36 -21.80
C ALA A 60 -18.02 10.91 -22.32
N SER A 61 -17.55 9.98 -21.48
CA SER A 61 -17.37 8.55 -21.81
C SER A 61 -18.63 7.71 -21.61
N LYS A 62 -19.69 8.26 -21.01
CA LYS A 62 -20.97 7.55 -20.76
C LYS A 62 -21.72 7.11 -22.02
N TYR A 63 -21.30 7.54 -23.20
CA TYR A 63 -22.01 7.33 -24.47
C TYR A 63 -21.24 6.53 -25.53
N SER A 64 -20.01 6.07 -25.28
CA SER A 64 -19.33 5.18 -26.23
C SER A 64 -19.59 3.71 -25.88
N ASN A 65 -20.51 3.06 -26.61
CA ASN A 65 -20.73 1.62 -26.50
C ASN A 65 -19.43 0.86 -26.84
N ILE A 66 -19.15 -0.25 -26.17
CA ILE A 66 -17.91 -1.04 -26.33
C ILE A 66 -17.67 -1.45 -27.80
N ALA A 67 -18.75 -1.66 -28.55
CA ALA A 67 -18.69 -1.89 -29.97
C ALA A 67 -18.11 -0.73 -30.80
N SER A 68 -18.31 0.54 -30.41
CA SER A 68 -17.69 1.68 -31.11
C SER A 68 -16.21 1.82 -30.77
N ILE A 69 -15.80 1.41 -29.58
CA ILE A 69 -14.39 1.32 -29.16
C ILE A 69 -13.67 0.21 -29.96
N LEU A 70 -14.24 -1.00 -30.01
CA LEU A 70 -13.69 -2.13 -30.77
C LEU A 70 -13.69 -1.89 -32.29
N ALA A 71 -14.71 -1.21 -32.83
CA ALA A 71 -14.80 -0.88 -34.26
C ALA A 71 -13.80 0.21 -34.68
N ASN A 72 -13.62 1.28 -33.89
CA ASN A 72 -12.62 2.32 -34.17
C ASN A 72 -11.20 1.75 -34.10
N ALA A 73 -10.99 0.84 -33.16
CA ALA A 73 -9.68 0.29 -32.93
C ALA A 73 -9.31 -0.82 -33.97
N GLY A 74 -10.30 -1.43 -34.63
CA GLY A 74 -10.10 -2.15 -35.90
C GLY A 74 -9.64 -1.30 -37.07
N TYR A 75 -10.01 -0.02 -37.08
CA TYR A 75 -9.51 0.97 -38.02
C TYR A 75 -8.03 1.33 -37.73
N ASP A 76 -7.66 1.38 -36.45
CA ASP A 76 -6.30 1.72 -36.01
C ASP A 76 -5.27 0.58 -36.09
N ILE A 77 -5.70 -0.70 -35.97
CA ILE A 77 -4.84 -1.87 -36.24
C ILE A 77 -4.31 -1.86 -37.68
N ASN A 78 -5.13 -1.43 -38.65
CA ASN A 78 -4.74 -1.38 -40.06
C ASN A 78 -3.90 -0.13 -40.41
N SER A 79 -3.93 0.91 -39.57
CA SER A 79 -3.17 2.15 -39.78
C SER A 79 -1.79 2.15 -39.09
N GLY A 80 -1.50 1.15 -38.25
CA GLY A 80 -0.25 1.05 -37.50
C GLY A 80 -0.08 2.12 -36.41
N GLN A 81 -1.18 2.77 -35.98
CA GLN A 81 -1.15 3.70 -34.87
C GLN A 81 -1.53 3.03 -33.55
N ASP A 82 -0.59 3.09 -32.61
CA ASP A 82 -0.67 2.42 -31.33
C ASP A 82 -1.53 3.21 -30.32
N LYS A 83 -2.88 3.14 -30.43
CA LYS A 83 -3.77 3.64 -29.35
C LYS A 83 -4.99 2.75 -29.08
N TRP A 84 -4.96 1.98 -28.00
CA TRP A 84 -6.13 1.27 -27.46
C TRP A 84 -6.47 1.73 -26.02
N LYS A 85 -7.76 2.00 -25.76
CA LYS A 85 -8.34 2.22 -24.42
C LYS A 85 -9.60 1.35 -24.29
N ILE A 86 -9.66 0.45 -23.32
CA ILE A 86 -10.82 -0.38 -22.99
C ILE A 86 -10.91 -0.47 -21.44
N ILE A 87 -12.07 -0.86 -20.89
CA ILE A 87 -12.40 -0.87 -19.44
C ILE A 87 -12.99 -2.25 -19.05
N VAL A 88 -12.82 -2.68 -17.79
CA VAL A 88 -13.10 -4.04 -17.28
C VAL A 88 -14.32 -4.09 -16.33
N GLY A 89 -15.08 -5.19 -16.37
CA GLY A 89 -16.10 -5.59 -15.38
C GLY A 89 -15.96 -7.06 -14.94
N ALA A 90 -16.54 -7.40 -13.78
CA ALA A 90 -16.34 -8.68 -13.09
C ALA A 90 -17.29 -9.80 -13.57
N GLY A 91 -16.75 -11.01 -13.73
CA GLY A 91 -17.47 -12.25 -14.02
C GLY A 91 -16.70 -13.47 -13.49
N THR A 92 -17.45 -14.47 -13.03
CA THR A 92 -16.98 -15.72 -12.41
C THR A 92 -16.80 -16.82 -13.47
N ASP A 93 -15.65 -17.51 -13.41
CA ASP A 93 -15.21 -18.66 -14.20
C ASP A 93 -14.98 -18.45 -15.72
N GLY A 94 -13.81 -17.89 -16.04
CA GLY A 94 -13.31 -17.79 -17.41
C GLY A 94 -11.88 -17.27 -17.48
N MET A 95 -11.14 -17.64 -18.53
CA MET A 95 -9.77 -17.20 -18.75
C MET A 95 -9.72 -15.80 -19.35
N LEU A 96 -8.88 -14.96 -18.74
CA LEU A 96 -8.77 -13.55 -19.05
C LEU A 96 -7.59 -13.28 -20.01
N PHE A 97 -7.85 -12.56 -21.10
CA PHE A 97 -6.78 -12.08 -21.96
C PHE A 97 -6.48 -10.58 -21.75
N ILE A 98 -5.23 -10.22 -21.46
CA ILE A 98 -4.77 -8.86 -21.10
C ILE A 98 -4.14 -8.13 -22.30
N LEU A 99 -4.77 -7.07 -22.82
CA LEU A 99 -4.12 -6.16 -23.77
C LEU A 99 -3.49 -4.96 -23.06
N GLY A 100 -2.24 -4.67 -23.42
CA GLY A 100 -1.56 -3.41 -23.14
C GLY A 100 -0.78 -2.94 -24.37
N GLN A 101 -0.66 -1.62 -24.54
CA GLN A 101 0.24 -1.01 -25.54
C GLN A 101 1.51 -0.46 -24.91
N THR A 102 2.58 -0.47 -25.70
CA THR A 102 3.94 -0.09 -25.30
C THR A 102 4.15 1.43 -25.39
N VAL A 103 4.46 2.10 -24.27
CA VAL A 103 5.21 3.36 -24.29
C VAL A 103 6.60 3.08 -23.74
N LYS A 104 7.64 3.47 -24.49
CA LYS A 104 9.06 3.11 -24.29
C LYS A 104 9.67 3.37 -22.90
N LYS A 105 8.95 3.97 -21.93
CA LYS A 105 9.37 4.15 -20.52
C LYS A 105 8.21 4.26 -19.50
N ALA A 106 6.98 3.83 -19.82
CA ALA A 106 5.84 3.90 -18.88
C ALA A 106 5.03 2.60 -18.90
N ASN A 107 4.79 2.03 -17.71
CA ASN A 107 4.26 0.69 -17.52
C ASN A 107 2.76 0.59 -17.95
N PRO A 108 2.35 -0.43 -18.71
CA PRO A 108 0.99 -0.57 -19.26
C PRO A 108 -0.03 -1.13 -18.24
N VAL A 109 -1.27 -0.61 -18.25
CA VAL A 109 -2.42 -1.14 -17.45
C VAL A 109 -3.41 -1.90 -18.34
N LEU A 110 -3.99 -2.95 -17.75
CA LEU A 110 -4.67 -4.12 -18.31
C LEU A 110 -6.10 -3.90 -18.85
N ILE A 111 -6.46 -4.64 -19.91
CA ILE A 111 -7.86 -4.91 -20.31
C ILE A 111 -8.04 -6.41 -20.54
N GLY A 112 -8.97 -7.03 -19.80
CA GLY A 112 -9.33 -8.44 -19.86
C GLY A 112 -10.46 -8.80 -20.84
N ILE A 113 -10.27 -9.80 -21.71
CA ILE A 113 -11.34 -10.48 -22.46
C ILE A 113 -11.67 -11.80 -21.79
N ASP A 114 -12.94 -12.02 -21.44
CA ASP A 114 -13.41 -13.32 -20.97
C ASP A 114 -13.65 -14.25 -22.17
N ILE A 115 -12.69 -15.16 -22.41
CA ILE A 115 -12.72 -16.07 -23.56
C ILE A 115 -13.87 -17.07 -23.43
N MET A 116 -14.28 -17.46 -22.21
CA MET A 116 -15.35 -18.44 -22.00
C MET A 116 -16.72 -17.85 -22.33
N ASN A 117 -17.02 -16.68 -21.78
CA ASN A 117 -18.23 -15.94 -22.13
C ASN A 117 -18.31 -15.65 -23.63
N LEU A 118 -17.15 -15.43 -24.27
CA LEU A 118 -17.07 -15.24 -25.72
C LEU A 118 -17.31 -16.55 -26.50
N ILE A 119 -16.75 -17.69 -26.09
CA ILE A 119 -17.01 -19.01 -26.72
C ILE A 119 -18.50 -19.36 -26.67
N ASP A 120 -19.16 -19.10 -25.53
CA ASP A 120 -20.57 -19.42 -25.32
C ASP A 120 -21.50 -18.53 -26.16
N LYS A 121 -21.17 -17.25 -26.32
CA LYS A 121 -21.99 -16.26 -27.03
C LYS A 121 -21.71 -16.18 -28.53
N LEU A 122 -20.56 -16.68 -29.01
CA LEU A 122 -20.24 -16.76 -30.44
C LEU A 122 -20.96 -17.93 -31.12
N ALA A 123 -22.22 -17.73 -31.53
CA ALA A 123 -22.98 -18.69 -32.34
C ALA A 123 -22.67 -18.58 -33.86
N LEU A 124 -21.41 -18.31 -34.23
CA LEU A 124 -21.05 -17.79 -35.55
C LEU A 124 -20.12 -18.73 -36.31
N ASN A 125 -20.68 -19.54 -37.22
CA ASN A 125 -19.89 -20.25 -38.23
C ASN A 125 -19.75 -19.36 -39.49
N THR A 126 -18.91 -18.32 -39.40
CA THR A 126 -18.87 -17.22 -40.41
C THR A 126 -17.97 -17.49 -41.63
N GLY A 127 -17.78 -18.76 -41.99
CA GLY A 127 -16.90 -19.16 -43.09
C GLY A 127 -15.42 -19.06 -42.71
N ALA A 128 -14.60 -18.33 -43.47
CA ALA A 128 -13.13 -18.27 -43.34
C ALA A 128 -12.57 -17.86 -41.94
N PHE A 129 -13.42 -17.36 -41.05
CA PHE A 129 -13.06 -16.95 -39.69
C PHE A 129 -13.99 -17.63 -38.67
N ASP A 130 -13.64 -18.85 -38.28
CA ASP A 130 -14.31 -19.52 -37.16
C ASP A 130 -13.79 -18.94 -35.83
N LEU A 131 -14.40 -17.84 -35.41
CA LEU A 131 -14.04 -17.14 -34.17
C LEU A 131 -14.28 -18.03 -32.95
N ARG A 132 -15.30 -18.89 -32.97
CA ARG A 132 -15.57 -19.81 -31.86
C ARG A 132 -14.45 -20.84 -31.74
N ALA A 133 -14.02 -21.46 -32.84
CA ALA A 133 -12.88 -22.37 -32.82
C ALA A 133 -11.56 -21.68 -32.46
N ARG A 134 -11.36 -20.41 -32.86
CA ARG A 134 -10.18 -19.62 -32.48
C ARG A 134 -10.18 -19.27 -30.99
N ALA A 135 -11.34 -18.87 -30.44
CA ALA A 135 -11.53 -18.62 -29.01
C ALA A 135 -11.33 -19.92 -28.20
N GLN A 136 -11.87 -21.04 -28.66
CA GLN A 136 -11.67 -22.35 -28.04
C GLN A 136 -10.20 -22.79 -28.08
N LYS A 137 -9.51 -22.60 -29.21
CA LYS A 137 -8.08 -22.93 -29.34
C LYS A 137 -7.21 -22.06 -28.43
N LEU A 138 -7.56 -20.79 -28.27
CA LEU A 138 -6.95 -19.92 -27.28
C LEU A 138 -7.16 -20.47 -25.87
N TYR A 139 -8.42 -20.68 -25.49
CA TYR A 139 -8.81 -21.25 -24.21
C TYR A 139 -8.04 -22.55 -23.92
N ASP A 140 -8.09 -23.54 -24.80
CA ASP A 140 -7.40 -24.83 -24.64
C ASP A 140 -5.90 -24.67 -24.47
N LYS A 141 -5.26 -23.72 -25.16
CA LYS A 141 -3.79 -23.54 -25.09
C LYS A 141 -3.35 -22.97 -23.75
N PHE A 142 -4.21 -22.21 -23.08
CA PHE A 142 -3.94 -21.64 -21.78
C PHE A 142 -4.48 -22.54 -20.66
N THR A 143 -5.63 -23.22 -20.81
CA THR A 143 -6.17 -24.11 -19.77
C THR A 143 -5.45 -25.44 -19.73
N ASN A 144 -4.94 -25.98 -20.84
CA ASN A 144 -4.16 -27.23 -20.83
C ASN A 144 -2.77 -27.10 -20.17
N THR A 145 -2.40 -25.90 -19.70
CA THR A 145 -1.33 -25.71 -18.70
C THR A 145 -1.96 -25.57 -17.32
N THR A 146 -2.63 -26.63 -16.85
CA THR A 146 -3.51 -26.60 -15.67
C THR A 146 -2.81 -26.38 -14.31
N SER A 147 -1.48 -26.40 -14.21
CA SER A 147 -0.79 -26.26 -12.91
C SER A 147 -0.18 -24.88 -12.63
N ASP A 148 0.01 -24.03 -13.64
CA ASP A 148 0.99 -22.92 -13.57
C ASP A 148 0.45 -21.57 -14.08
N LEU A 149 -0.86 -21.46 -14.33
CA LEU A 149 -1.45 -20.18 -14.68
C LEU A 149 -1.56 -19.28 -13.44
N PRO A 150 -1.31 -17.97 -13.59
CA PRO A 150 -1.50 -17.05 -12.49
C PRO A 150 -2.98 -17.00 -12.07
N ASP A 151 -3.18 -16.70 -10.79
CA ASP A 151 -4.50 -16.46 -10.21
C ASP A 151 -5.22 -15.37 -11.02
N LEU A 152 -6.35 -15.76 -11.63
CA LEU A 152 -7.09 -14.90 -12.55
C LEU A 152 -7.75 -13.72 -11.83
N ASP A 153 -8.10 -13.88 -10.55
CA ASP A 153 -8.69 -12.79 -9.77
C ASP A 153 -7.62 -11.80 -9.32
N ALA A 154 -6.41 -12.28 -9.00
CA ALA A 154 -5.26 -11.41 -8.76
C ALA A 154 -4.85 -10.63 -10.02
N LEU A 155 -4.85 -11.29 -11.19
CA LEU A 155 -4.54 -10.63 -12.45
C LEU A 155 -5.55 -9.52 -12.78
N LYS A 156 -6.84 -9.68 -12.47
CA LYS A 156 -7.87 -8.64 -12.68
C LYS A 156 -7.55 -7.34 -11.96
N ILE A 157 -6.83 -7.41 -10.85
CA ILE A 157 -6.42 -6.25 -10.04
C ILE A 157 -4.94 -5.87 -10.24
N GLY A 158 -4.29 -6.40 -11.29
CA GLY A 158 -2.93 -6.02 -11.66
C GLY A 158 -1.83 -6.75 -10.90
N ILE A 159 -2.14 -7.85 -10.22
CA ILE A 159 -1.18 -8.65 -9.45
C ILE A 159 -0.89 -9.96 -10.19
N LEU A 160 0.39 -10.24 -10.43
CA LEU A 160 0.84 -11.55 -10.86
C LEU A 160 1.02 -12.43 -9.63
N LYS A 161 0.09 -13.35 -9.38
CA LYS A 161 0.11 -14.30 -8.27
C LYS A 161 0.13 -15.73 -8.79
N ILE A 162 1.03 -16.55 -8.27
CA ILE A 162 1.10 -17.99 -8.54
C ILE A 162 1.08 -18.77 -7.23
N THR A 163 0.45 -19.93 -7.24
CA THR A 163 0.45 -20.88 -6.12
C THR A 163 1.18 -22.14 -6.56
N MET A 164 2.27 -22.45 -5.87
CA MET A 164 3.09 -23.63 -6.11
C MET A 164 2.36 -24.91 -5.67
N PRO A 165 2.77 -26.10 -6.14
CA PRO A 165 2.10 -27.36 -5.79
C PRO A 165 2.08 -27.70 -4.29
N ASP A 166 3.02 -27.16 -3.51
CA ASP A 166 3.07 -27.28 -2.04
C ASP A 166 2.17 -26.27 -1.31
N GLY A 167 1.52 -25.39 -2.06
CA GLY A 167 0.63 -24.34 -1.57
C GLY A 167 1.31 -22.98 -1.34
N THR A 168 2.63 -22.88 -1.53
CA THR A 168 3.35 -21.61 -1.38
C THR A 168 2.93 -20.61 -2.45
N VAL A 169 2.67 -19.38 -2.06
CA VAL A 169 2.26 -18.28 -2.92
C VAL A 169 3.45 -17.37 -3.20
N TYR A 170 3.63 -17.04 -4.48
CA TYR A 170 4.48 -15.94 -4.91
C TYR A 170 3.63 -14.88 -5.61
N ALA A 171 3.81 -13.61 -5.24
CA ALA A 171 3.03 -12.52 -5.83
C ALA A 171 3.85 -11.25 -6.04
N ARG A 172 3.61 -10.54 -7.14
CA ARG A 172 4.14 -9.19 -7.41
C ARG A 172 3.16 -8.33 -8.21
N PRO A 173 3.24 -6.98 -8.16
CA PRO A 173 2.52 -6.14 -9.09
C PRO A 173 3.02 -6.37 -10.54
N LEU A 174 2.12 -6.24 -11.51
CA LEU A 174 2.48 -6.19 -12.94
C LEU A 174 3.02 -4.80 -13.33
N VAL A 175 2.73 -3.78 -12.52
CA VAL A 175 3.13 -2.39 -12.74
C VAL A 175 3.86 -1.85 -11.51
N GLU A 176 5.13 -1.49 -11.69
CA GLU A 176 5.97 -0.91 -10.64
C GLU A 176 5.35 0.31 -9.95
N TYR A 177 4.67 1.23 -10.65
CA TYR A 177 4.17 2.47 -10.04
C TYR A 177 2.79 2.36 -9.34
N ALA A 178 2.31 1.14 -9.08
CA ALA A 178 0.99 0.93 -8.47
C ALA A 178 1.13 0.51 -7.01
N GLY A 179 0.40 1.16 -6.12
CA GLY A 179 0.11 0.62 -4.79
C GLY A 179 -0.81 -0.59 -4.91
N VAL A 180 -0.46 -1.69 -4.26
CA VAL A 180 -1.18 -2.96 -4.34
C VAL A 180 -1.48 -3.54 -2.97
N ASN A 181 -2.62 -4.24 -2.88
CA ASN A 181 -2.99 -5.01 -1.70
C ASN A 181 -2.79 -6.49 -2.01
N ILE A 182 -1.74 -7.08 -1.43
CA ILE A 182 -1.40 -8.49 -1.62
C ILE A 182 -1.65 -9.25 -0.31
N ILE A 183 -2.50 -10.25 -0.38
CA ILE A 183 -2.78 -11.19 0.71
C ILE A 183 -2.44 -12.61 0.23
N SER A 184 -1.61 -13.31 1.00
CA SER A 184 -1.24 -14.70 0.74
C SER A 184 -1.92 -15.69 1.69
N GLY A 185 -1.33 -16.87 1.87
CA GLY A 185 -1.99 -18.08 2.35
C GLY A 185 -1.56 -18.51 3.74
N ASN A 186 -1.37 -19.82 3.88
CA ASN A 186 -1.00 -20.47 5.15
C ASN A 186 0.37 -21.17 5.05
N LYS A 187 1.22 -20.70 4.15
CA LYS A 187 2.52 -21.28 3.80
C LYS A 187 3.57 -20.19 3.84
N ASP A 188 4.84 -20.59 3.77
CA ASP A 188 5.97 -19.65 3.75
C ASP A 188 6.04 -18.93 2.40
N ASP A 189 5.26 -17.86 2.28
CA ASP A 189 4.97 -17.16 1.04
C ASP A 189 6.02 -16.07 0.76
N VAL A 190 6.03 -15.54 -0.48
CA VAL A 190 6.93 -14.43 -0.85
C VAL A 190 6.15 -13.39 -1.63
N LEU A 191 5.99 -12.21 -1.05
CA LEU A 191 5.25 -11.10 -1.63
C LEU A 191 6.20 -9.95 -1.96
N PHE A 192 6.06 -9.43 -3.17
CA PHE A 192 6.74 -8.23 -3.64
C PHE A 192 5.69 -7.15 -3.85
N GLY A 193 5.88 -5.99 -3.23
CA GLY A 193 5.25 -4.74 -3.59
C GLY A 193 5.92 -4.12 -4.81
N GLY A 194 5.61 -2.85 -5.05
CA GLY A 194 6.09 -2.02 -6.13
C GLY A 194 6.79 -0.77 -5.61
N SER A 195 6.52 0.34 -6.30
CA SER A 195 7.08 1.67 -6.04
C SER A 195 5.98 2.66 -5.59
N GLY A 196 4.82 2.15 -5.18
CA GLY A 196 3.72 2.93 -4.62
C GLY A 196 3.32 2.33 -3.28
N ASP A 197 2.39 2.98 -2.57
CA ASP A 197 2.03 2.58 -1.21
C ASP A 197 1.28 1.24 -1.20
N ASP A 198 1.94 0.19 -0.71
CA ASP A 198 1.44 -1.18 -0.74
C ASP A 198 0.89 -1.66 0.59
N LEU A 199 -0.02 -2.64 0.56
CA LEU A 199 -0.42 -3.42 1.72
C LEU A 199 -0.02 -4.87 1.49
N LEU A 200 0.92 -5.37 2.29
CA LEU A 200 1.41 -6.75 2.22
C LEU A 200 1.01 -7.53 3.48
N GLN A 201 0.29 -8.64 3.27
CA GLN A 201 -0.14 -9.54 4.35
C GLN A 201 0.22 -10.99 4.00
N GLY A 202 1.19 -11.53 4.74
CA GLY A 202 1.71 -12.90 4.56
C GLY A 202 0.71 -14.00 4.94
N GLY A 203 -0.04 -13.78 6.03
CA GLY A 203 -0.98 -14.76 6.53
C GLY A 203 -0.34 -15.63 7.61
N HIS A 204 -0.42 -16.96 7.46
CA HIS A 204 0.30 -17.89 8.35
C HIS A 204 1.51 -18.47 7.63
N GLY A 205 2.55 -18.80 8.38
CA GLY A 205 3.82 -19.29 7.84
C GLY A 205 4.92 -18.29 8.15
N ASP A 206 6.15 -18.61 7.78
CA ASP A 206 7.27 -17.68 7.90
C ASP A 206 7.37 -16.90 6.58
N ASP A 207 6.72 -15.75 6.45
CA ASP A 207 6.59 -15.06 5.16
C ASP A 207 7.76 -14.12 4.86
N LEU A 208 8.03 -13.88 3.57
CA LEU A 208 8.97 -12.86 3.12
C LEU A 208 8.22 -11.75 2.39
N LEU A 209 8.12 -10.59 3.05
CA LEU A 209 7.42 -9.41 2.56
C LEU A 209 8.44 -8.37 2.11
N ILE A 210 8.37 -7.97 0.84
CA ILE A 210 9.31 -7.03 0.23
C ILE A 210 8.47 -5.89 -0.34
N GLY A 211 8.37 -4.74 0.35
CA GLY A 211 7.52 -3.62 -0.09
C GLY A 211 8.08 -2.97 -1.34
N GLY A 212 9.10 -2.14 -1.17
CA GLY A 212 9.80 -1.55 -2.30
C GLY A 212 10.07 -0.09 -2.01
N ASP A 213 9.55 0.79 -2.86
CA ASP A 213 9.51 2.23 -2.57
C ASP A 213 8.04 2.61 -2.30
N GLY A 214 7.75 3.50 -1.36
CA GLY A 214 6.35 3.85 -1.01
C GLY A 214 6.10 3.79 0.50
N ASP A 215 4.99 4.36 0.96
CA ASP A 215 4.56 4.25 2.36
C ASP A 215 3.83 2.90 2.57
N ASP A 216 4.61 1.83 2.73
CA ASP A 216 4.10 0.46 2.73
C ASP A 216 3.55 0.00 4.10
N SER A 217 2.44 -0.73 4.08
CA SER A 217 1.79 -1.31 5.26
C SER A 217 1.96 -2.82 5.32
N TYR A 218 2.64 -3.30 6.34
CA TYR A 218 2.92 -4.73 6.55
C TYR A 218 2.05 -5.30 7.65
N ASN A 219 1.21 -6.29 7.37
CA ASN A 219 0.48 -7.04 8.39
C ASN A 219 1.12 -8.41 8.57
N VAL A 220 1.78 -8.60 9.71
CA VAL A 220 2.73 -9.70 9.92
C VAL A 220 2.31 -10.70 10.97
N GLY A 221 2.75 -11.94 10.77
CA GLY A 221 2.67 -13.06 11.68
C GLY A 221 4.02 -13.46 12.25
N HIS A 222 4.01 -14.44 13.15
CA HIS A 222 5.25 -15.01 13.67
C HIS A 222 6.10 -15.62 12.54
N GLY A 223 7.39 -15.27 12.50
CA GLY A 223 8.36 -15.83 11.56
C GLY A 223 8.65 -14.91 10.37
N ASP A 224 7.79 -13.92 10.17
CA ASP A 224 7.85 -13.03 9.01
C ASP A 224 9.12 -12.19 8.96
N ILE A 225 9.57 -11.96 7.73
CA ILE A 225 10.72 -11.14 7.40
C ILE A 225 10.27 -10.02 6.47
N ILE A 226 10.48 -8.78 6.89
CA ILE A 226 10.26 -7.58 6.08
C ILE A 226 11.59 -7.14 5.47
N LYS A 227 11.55 -6.80 4.19
CA LYS A 227 12.60 -6.02 3.51
C LYS A 227 11.95 -4.80 2.90
N ASP A 228 12.29 -3.64 3.41
CA ASP A 228 11.88 -2.37 2.86
C ASP A 228 13.11 -1.62 2.34
N LYS A 229 13.03 -1.07 1.13
CA LYS A 229 14.20 -0.44 0.49
C LYS A 229 14.33 1.03 0.87
N ASP A 230 13.23 1.75 1.04
CA ASP A 230 13.25 3.17 1.37
C ASP A 230 12.93 3.45 2.84
N GLY A 231 12.51 2.41 3.58
CA GLY A 231 12.26 2.46 5.01
C GLY A 231 11.00 3.26 5.35
N LYS A 232 10.15 3.60 4.37
CA LYS A 232 8.87 4.27 4.63
C LYS A 232 7.78 3.22 4.80
N GLY A 233 6.76 3.53 5.59
CA GLY A 233 5.74 2.55 5.89
C GLY A 233 5.38 2.42 7.35
N SER A 234 4.68 1.34 7.65
CA SER A 234 4.25 0.94 8.98
C SER A 234 4.11 -0.57 9.08
N VAL A 235 4.45 -1.11 10.24
CA VAL A 235 4.28 -2.53 10.55
C VAL A 235 3.15 -2.73 11.56
N TYR A 236 2.32 -3.73 11.31
CA TYR A 236 1.17 -4.10 12.13
C TYR A 236 1.31 -5.54 12.60
N TRP A 237 1.32 -5.73 13.92
CA TRP A 237 1.33 -7.06 14.54
C TRP A 237 0.34 -7.10 15.72
N GLY A 238 -0.95 -7.28 15.41
CA GLY A 238 -2.06 -7.08 16.36
C GLY A 238 -2.35 -5.61 16.69
N GLY A 239 -1.43 -4.70 16.36
CA GLY A 239 -1.53 -3.25 16.43
C GLY A 239 -0.35 -2.62 15.68
N LYS A 240 -0.38 -1.30 15.44
CA LYS A 240 0.73 -0.60 14.81
C LYS A 240 1.94 -0.60 15.74
N LEU A 241 3.09 -1.03 15.23
CA LEU A 241 4.36 -0.95 15.93
C LEU A 241 4.88 0.48 15.86
N THR A 242 5.19 1.06 17.02
CA THR A 242 5.67 2.45 17.15
C THR A 242 7.10 2.53 17.67
N GLY A 243 7.67 1.42 18.13
CA GLY A 243 8.99 1.37 18.75
C GLY A 243 8.94 1.25 20.27
N GLY A 244 9.98 1.73 20.95
CA GLY A 244 10.17 1.51 22.38
C GLY A 244 11.41 2.18 22.97
N THR A 245 11.55 2.06 24.29
CA THR A 245 12.62 2.70 25.07
C THR A 245 13.65 1.69 25.55
N TRP A 246 14.93 2.05 25.51
CA TRP A 246 16.04 1.19 25.91
C TRP A 246 15.95 0.81 27.39
N ASP A 247 16.02 -0.50 27.67
CA ASP A 247 16.17 -1.02 29.03
C ASP A 247 17.54 -1.68 29.20
N GLU A 248 18.36 -1.11 30.09
CA GLU A 248 19.73 -1.59 30.36
C GLU A 248 19.76 -3.00 30.97
N LYS A 249 18.75 -3.37 31.77
CA LYS A 249 18.71 -4.66 32.49
C LYS A 249 18.35 -5.80 31.55
N GLU A 250 17.41 -5.56 30.64
CA GLU A 250 16.97 -6.52 29.63
C GLU A 250 17.88 -6.50 28.38
N ASN A 251 18.67 -5.43 28.19
CA ASN A 251 19.57 -5.22 27.05
C ASN A 251 18.83 -5.29 25.70
N LEU A 252 17.69 -4.59 25.65
CA LEU A 252 16.76 -4.47 24.52
C LEU A 252 15.84 -3.25 24.72
N TYR A 253 15.11 -2.85 23.69
CA TYR A 253 14.09 -1.81 23.85
C TYR A 253 12.73 -2.44 24.20
N ILE A 254 12.00 -1.82 25.11
CA ILE A 254 10.66 -2.22 25.56
C ILE A 254 9.64 -1.30 24.89
N GLY A 255 8.66 -1.86 24.20
CA GLY A 255 7.56 -1.11 23.63
C GLY A 255 6.67 -0.47 24.68
N ASP A 256 5.94 0.57 24.30
CA ASP A 256 5.04 1.31 25.21
C ASP A 256 3.96 0.43 25.84
N ASP A 257 3.62 -0.69 25.18
CA ASP A 257 2.68 -1.69 25.69
C ASP A 257 3.27 -2.59 26.80
N GLY A 258 4.59 -2.59 26.98
CA GLY A 258 5.34 -3.41 27.93
C GLY A 258 5.53 -4.88 27.51
N TRP A 259 4.95 -5.30 26.39
CA TRP A 259 4.98 -6.69 25.90
C TRP A 259 5.99 -6.87 24.78
N ILE A 260 5.98 -5.95 23.82
CA ILE A 260 6.82 -6.03 22.63
C ILE A 260 8.25 -5.63 22.99
N ARG A 261 9.20 -6.43 22.51
CA ARG A 261 10.64 -6.20 22.71
C ARG A 261 11.33 -6.04 21.37
N TYR A 262 12.24 -5.08 21.27
CA TYR A 262 12.96 -4.77 20.05
C TYR A 262 14.45 -4.95 20.27
N LYS A 263 15.13 -5.60 19.33
CA LYS A 263 16.57 -5.83 19.39
C LYS A 263 17.21 -5.69 18.03
N ILE A 264 18.15 -4.75 17.93
CA ILE A 264 18.99 -4.60 16.75
C ILE A 264 20.14 -5.62 16.82
N SER A 265 20.35 -6.39 15.75
CA SER A 265 21.45 -7.34 15.62
C SER A 265 21.90 -7.46 14.17
N GLY A 266 23.17 -7.14 13.90
CA GLY A 266 23.75 -7.27 12.56
C GLY A 266 23.10 -6.37 11.50
N GLY A 267 22.51 -5.25 11.92
CA GLY A 267 21.75 -4.34 11.05
C GLY A 267 20.28 -4.70 10.88
N ASP A 268 19.83 -5.85 11.39
CA ASP A 268 18.41 -6.21 11.39
C ASP A 268 17.75 -5.81 12.71
N LEU A 269 16.47 -5.47 12.66
CA LEU A 269 15.63 -5.30 13.83
C LEU A 269 14.80 -6.56 14.05
N LYS A 270 15.01 -7.22 15.19
CA LYS A 270 14.15 -8.31 15.66
C LYS A 270 13.11 -7.76 16.62
N ILE A 271 11.85 -8.09 16.38
CA ILE A 271 10.72 -7.68 17.20
C ILE A 271 10.09 -8.94 17.77
N MET A 272 9.92 -8.98 19.09
CA MET A 272 9.57 -10.18 19.83
C MET A 272 8.32 -9.94 20.67
N ASN A 273 7.41 -10.91 20.66
CA ASN A 273 6.26 -11.00 21.56
C ASN A 273 6.20 -12.42 22.12
N GLY A 274 6.71 -12.60 23.35
CA GLY A 274 6.97 -13.93 23.90
C GLY A 274 8.02 -14.68 23.08
N GLU A 275 7.68 -15.90 22.65
CA GLU A 275 8.54 -16.71 21.76
C GLU A 275 8.41 -16.32 20.28
N ALA A 276 7.36 -15.58 19.92
CA ALA A 276 7.14 -15.18 18.55
C ALA A 276 8.09 -14.03 18.17
N VAL A 277 8.61 -14.08 16.95
CA VAL A 277 9.57 -13.11 16.42
C VAL A 277 9.21 -12.75 14.99
N ILE A 278 9.35 -11.47 14.63
CA ILE A 278 9.46 -10.98 13.25
C ILE A 278 10.80 -10.27 13.06
N THR A 279 11.26 -10.15 11.82
CA THR A 279 12.53 -9.50 11.50
C THR A 279 12.36 -8.45 10.41
N ILE A 280 12.78 -7.21 10.67
CA ILE A 280 12.96 -6.18 9.64
C ILE A 280 14.44 -6.16 9.26
N LYS A 281 14.74 -6.41 8.00
CA LYS A 281 16.10 -6.49 7.47
C LYS A 281 16.66 -5.09 7.24
N ASN A 282 17.94 -4.90 7.58
CA ASN A 282 18.67 -3.64 7.33
C ASN A 282 18.01 -2.39 7.94
N PHE A 283 17.35 -2.55 9.09
CA PHE A 283 16.67 -1.47 9.79
C PHE A 283 17.62 -0.34 10.16
N ASN A 284 17.30 0.87 9.73
CA ASN A 284 17.98 2.10 10.11
C ASN A 284 17.24 2.83 11.23
N LYS A 285 17.81 2.74 12.43
CA LYS A 285 17.30 3.41 13.62
C LYS A 285 17.27 4.93 13.50
N ASP A 286 18.27 5.53 12.85
CA ASP A 286 18.38 7.00 12.79
C ASP A 286 17.34 7.61 11.84
N ASN A 287 16.86 6.81 10.87
CA ASN A 287 15.77 7.17 9.97
C ASN A 287 14.38 6.84 10.54
N ASN A 288 14.31 6.15 11.69
CA ASN A 288 13.08 5.56 12.23
C ASN A 288 12.32 4.74 11.17
N ASP A 289 13.04 3.84 10.48
CA ASP A 289 12.47 3.05 9.39
C ASP A 289 11.12 2.41 9.80
N LEU A 290 10.15 2.45 8.89
CA LEU A 290 8.78 1.96 9.07
C LEU A 290 8.02 2.61 10.23
N GLY A 291 8.42 3.84 10.61
CA GLY A 291 7.81 4.60 11.69
C GLY A 291 8.08 4.02 13.08
N ILE A 292 9.13 3.21 13.23
CA ILE A 292 9.51 2.58 14.50
C ILE A 292 10.61 3.43 15.16
N VAL A 293 10.27 4.05 16.29
CA VAL A 293 11.17 4.94 17.03
C VAL A 293 11.78 4.20 18.22
N LEU A 294 13.08 3.95 18.17
CA LEU A 294 13.82 3.33 19.28
C LEU A 294 14.61 4.39 20.04
N LEU A 295 14.23 4.63 21.29
CA LEU A 295 14.75 5.69 22.13
C LEU A 295 15.85 5.15 23.05
N ASP A 296 17.06 5.69 22.93
CA ASP A 296 18.13 5.45 23.90
C ASP A 296 17.89 6.22 25.21
N GLN A 297 18.71 5.94 26.21
CA GLN A 297 18.68 6.68 27.47
C GLN A 297 18.92 8.18 27.22
N GLY A 298 18.01 9.02 27.72
CA GLY A 298 18.05 10.47 27.48
C GLY A 298 17.46 10.89 26.13
N GLU A 299 16.86 9.98 25.37
CA GLU A 299 16.06 10.32 24.20
C GLU A 299 14.57 10.21 24.51
N ILE A 300 13.79 11.18 24.02
CA ILE A 300 12.33 11.16 24.10
C ILE A 300 11.70 11.40 22.73
N SER A 301 10.50 10.85 22.55
CA SER A 301 9.60 11.24 21.46
C SER A 301 8.33 11.84 22.04
N ILE A 302 7.79 12.83 21.36
CA ILE A 302 6.56 13.52 21.78
C ILE A 302 5.50 13.30 20.71
N SER A 303 4.27 13.06 21.12
CA SER A 303 3.14 12.95 20.19
C SER A 303 1.94 13.74 20.69
N LEU A 304 1.19 14.29 19.75
CA LEU A 304 -0.07 14.98 19.98
C LEU A 304 -1.22 14.07 19.57
N SER A 305 -2.23 13.93 20.43
CA SER A 305 -3.38 13.07 20.13
C SER A 305 -4.24 13.65 19.03
N ASP A 306 -4.88 12.81 18.22
CA ASP A 306 -5.95 13.26 17.34
C ASP A 306 -7.20 13.65 18.16
N ASN A 307 -7.97 14.60 17.66
CA ASN A 307 -9.26 14.93 18.27
C ASN A 307 -10.26 15.46 17.22
N LEU A 308 -11.54 15.32 17.53
CA LEU A 308 -12.64 15.76 16.68
C LEU A 308 -13.63 16.56 17.50
N ALA A 309 -13.98 17.74 16.99
CA ALA A 309 -15.10 18.53 17.46
C ALA A 309 -16.21 18.48 16.41
N LYS A 310 -17.44 18.73 16.84
CA LYS A 310 -18.49 19.05 15.89
C LYS A 310 -18.44 20.55 15.63
N GLU A 311 -18.65 20.95 14.38
CA GLU A 311 -18.99 22.34 14.08
C GLU A 311 -20.17 22.77 14.98
N GLY A 312 -19.88 23.76 15.83
CA GLY A 312 -20.77 24.25 16.88
C GLY A 312 -21.02 25.74 16.72
N ASP A 313 -22.15 26.18 17.29
CA ASP A 313 -22.75 27.51 17.21
C ASP A 313 -21.76 28.70 17.28
N SER A 314 -22.23 29.87 16.86
CA SER A 314 -21.46 31.13 16.85
C SER A 314 -20.65 31.41 18.12
N GLY A 315 -19.42 31.90 17.94
CA GLY A 315 -18.50 32.26 19.03
C GLY A 315 -17.23 31.40 19.08
N THR A 316 -16.38 31.65 20.07
CA THR A 316 -15.10 30.95 20.24
C THR A 316 -15.31 29.52 20.70
N GLN A 317 -14.87 28.57 19.86
CA GLN A 317 -14.88 27.14 20.11
C GLN A 317 -13.47 26.65 20.45
N SER A 318 -13.36 25.45 21.02
CA SER A 318 -12.05 24.89 21.39
C SER A 318 -11.99 23.36 21.35
N MET A 319 -10.79 22.83 21.13
CA MET A 319 -10.49 21.41 21.06
C MET A 319 -9.14 21.16 21.75
N SER A 320 -9.05 20.10 22.54
CA SER A 320 -7.86 19.81 23.33
C SER A 320 -7.09 18.60 22.81
N PHE A 321 -5.78 18.73 22.69
CA PHE A 321 -4.83 17.74 22.20
C PHE A 321 -3.95 17.31 23.38
N ASN A 322 -3.94 16.03 23.70
CA ASN A 322 -3.08 15.49 24.75
C ASN A 322 -1.64 15.40 24.22
N ILE A 323 -0.69 15.81 25.06
CA ILE A 323 0.75 15.70 24.78
C ILE A 323 1.24 14.43 25.46
N SER A 324 1.65 13.44 24.68
CA SER A 324 2.25 12.21 25.22
C SER A 324 3.76 12.27 25.04
N VAL A 325 4.50 11.91 26.09
CA VAL A 325 5.96 11.87 26.08
C VAL A 325 6.37 10.42 26.35
N ASN A 326 7.10 9.84 25.41
CA ASN A 326 7.69 8.51 25.53
C ASN A 326 9.20 8.63 25.66
N GLY A 327 9.83 7.66 26.34
CA GLY A 327 11.26 7.68 26.63
C GLY A 327 11.57 8.14 28.05
N ASP A 328 12.83 7.94 28.45
CA ASP A 328 13.30 8.29 29.78
C ASP A 328 13.85 9.71 29.81
N ILE A 329 13.34 10.51 30.75
CA ILE A 329 13.87 11.84 31.04
C ILE A 329 14.82 11.72 32.23
N PRO A 330 16.14 11.94 32.05
CA PRO A 330 17.09 11.86 33.16
C PRO A 330 16.81 12.93 34.23
N GLU A 331 17.15 12.61 35.47
CA GLU A 331 16.93 13.54 36.60
C GLU A 331 17.67 14.87 36.36
N GLY A 332 16.93 15.97 36.48
CA GLY A 332 17.49 17.31 36.29
C GLY A 332 17.51 17.80 34.84
N GLU A 333 17.18 16.95 33.87
CA GLU A 333 17.14 17.28 32.45
C GLU A 333 15.73 17.70 31.99
N PHE A 334 15.67 18.46 30.90
CA PHE A 334 14.42 19.05 30.42
C PHE A 334 14.44 19.36 28.92
N ALA A 335 13.24 19.53 28.36
CA ALA A 335 13.00 20.11 27.05
C ALA A 335 11.92 21.20 27.13
N ILE A 336 12.06 22.23 26.31
CA ILE A 336 11.00 23.21 26.06
C ILE A 336 10.55 23.02 24.61
N ILE A 337 9.26 22.77 24.44
CA ILE A 337 8.62 22.65 23.12
C ILE A 337 7.62 23.77 22.93
N SER A 338 7.40 24.19 21.68
CA SER A 338 6.37 25.14 21.30
C SER A 338 5.30 24.46 20.46
N ILE A 339 4.03 24.65 20.84
CA ILE A 339 2.85 24.20 20.10
C ILE A 339 1.96 25.42 19.91
N GLU A 340 1.74 25.83 18.66
CA GLU A 340 1.01 27.06 18.29
C GLU A 340 1.49 28.33 19.04
N GLY A 341 2.79 28.43 19.31
CA GLY A 341 3.39 29.58 20.01
C GLY A 341 3.34 29.50 21.54
N GLU A 342 2.61 28.53 22.10
CA GLU A 342 2.61 28.27 23.54
C GLU A 342 3.76 27.33 23.91
N GLU A 343 4.53 27.68 24.94
CA GLU A 343 5.71 26.91 25.36
C GLU A 343 5.40 25.97 26.53
N TYR A 344 5.83 24.72 26.39
CA TYR A 344 5.63 23.63 27.36
C TYR A 344 6.97 23.11 27.86
N LEU A 345 7.10 22.96 29.17
CA LEU A 345 8.28 22.42 29.83
C LEU A 345 8.07 20.93 30.15
N ILE A 346 8.90 20.10 29.53
CA ILE A 346 8.94 18.65 29.71
C ILE A 346 10.15 18.29 30.58
N GLY A 347 9.95 17.47 31.61
CA GLY A 347 10.99 17.13 32.60
C GLY A 347 11.08 18.12 33.76
N GLU A 348 12.06 17.92 34.63
CA GLU A 348 12.30 18.78 35.79
C GLU A 348 13.74 19.31 35.80
N PRO A 349 13.96 20.57 35.37
CA PRO A 349 15.29 21.16 35.34
C PRO A 349 15.96 21.19 36.72
N SER A 350 17.21 20.74 36.78
CA SER A 350 18.04 20.91 37.98
C SER A 350 18.35 22.39 38.25
N ALA A 351 18.69 22.74 39.49
CA ALA A 351 19.11 24.11 39.83
C ALA A 351 20.27 24.61 38.95
N LYS A 352 21.21 23.71 38.60
CA LYS A 352 22.31 23.99 37.69
C LYS A 352 21.81 24.34 36.29
N ASN A 353 20.84 23.59 35.77
CA ASN A 353 20.26 23.83 34.45
C ASN A 353 19.42 25.13 34.43
N ILE A 354 18.66 25.41 35.49
CA ILE A 354 17.91 26.68 35.64
C ILE A 354 18.86 27.88 35.55
N GLU A 355 19.98 27.84 36.28
CA GLU A 355 20.97 28.92 36.26
C GLU A 355 21.67 29.02 34.90
N LYS A 356 22.17 27.89 34.37
CA LYS A 356 22.92 27.84 33.12
C LYS A 356 22.12 28.40 31.93
N TYR A 357 20.84 28.06 31.84
CA TYR A 357 19.96 28.48 30.76
C TYR A 357 19.11 29.71 31.11
N SER A 358 19.28 30.28 32.31
CA SER A 358 18.50 31.43 32.80
C SER A 358 16.99 31.22 32.68
N LEU A 359 16.51 30.03 33.06
CA LEU A 359 15.12 29.63 32.90
C LEU A 359 14.21 30.39 33.86
N ASP A 360 13.12 30.94 33.32
CA ASP A 360 12.00 31.45 34.11
C ASP A 360 10.86 30.44 34.04
N LEU A 361 10.81 29.52 35.02
CA LEU A 361 9.86 28.41 35.04
C LEU A 361 8.39 28.86 35.06
N THR A 362 8.12 30.12 35.39
CA THR A 362 6.74 30.65 35.42
C THR A 362 6.17 30.92 34.02
N LYS A 363 7.02 30.95 33.00
CA LYS A 363 6.62 31.19 31.60
C LYS A 363 6.12 29.95 30.88
N TYR A 364 6.49 28.76 31.35
CA TYR A 364 6.23 27.52 30.63
C TYR A 364 5.04 26.77 31.20
N LYS A 365 4.19 26.25 30.31
CA LYS A 365 3.11 25.34 30.69
C LYS A 365 3.70 24.00 31.13
N ARG A 366 3.12 23.46 32.22
CA ARG A 366 3.41 22.11 32.73
C ARG A 366 2.30 21.10 32.39
N SER A 367 1.14 21.59 31.94
CA SER A 367 0.03 20.75 31.53
C SER A 367 0.35 20.00 30.24
N LEU A 368 0.18 18.69 30.23
CA LEU A 368 0.34 17.85 29.03
C LEU A 368 -0.92 17.87 28.15
N THR A 369 -1.47 19.06 27.96
CA THR A 369 -2.64 19.30 27.11
C THR A 369 -2.48 20.66 26.43
N HIS A 370 -2.70 20.68 25.13
CA HIS A 370 -2.79 21.89 24.32
C HIS A 370 -4.24 22.12 23.91
N THR A 371 -4.68 23.37 23.89
CA THR A 371 -6.06 23.71 23.49
C THR A 371 -6.00 24.62 22.28
N HIS A 372 -6.45 24.11 21.14
CA HIS A 372 -6.67 24.87 19.94
C HIS A 372 -8.02 25.58 20.02
N THR A 373 -8.08 26.84 19.57
CA THR A 373 -9.32 27.64 19.55
C THR A 373 -9.59 28.19 18.17
N TRP A 374 -10.84 28.16 17.74
CA TRP A 374 -11.28 28.75 16.48
C TRP A 374 -12.59 29.51 16.66
N GLU A 375 -12.90 30.37 15.71
CA GLU A 375 -14.21 31.03 15.65
C GLU A 375 -15.19 30.14 14.89
N GLY A 376 -16.26 29.72 15.58
CA GLY A 376 -17.34 28.92 15.03
C GLY A 376 -18.29 29.75 14.16
N ASN A 377 -18.99 29.08 13.25
CA ASN A 377 -20.06 29.68 12.46
C ASN A 377 -21.28 28.73 12.40
N GLU A 378 -22.44 29.27 12.03
CA GLU A 378 -23.70 28.50 11.96
C GLU A 378 -23.90 27.81 10.59
N THR A 379 -22.97 28.04 9.66
CA THR A 379 -23.01 27.46 8.32
C THR A 379 -22.41 26.07 8.37
N LYS A 380 -23.22 25.06 8.08
CA LYS A 380 -22.73 23.70 7.94
C LYS A 380 -21.80 23.61 6.72
N GLU A 381 -20.50 23.54 6.97
CA GLU A 381 -19.47 23.38 5.95
C GLU A 381 -19.07 21.89 5.80
N GLU A 382 -18.22 21.58 4.82
CA GLU A 382 -17.56 20.27 4.76
C GLU A 382 -16.57 20.17 5.94
N ASP A 383 -16.42 18.97 6.51
CA ASP A 383 -15.51 18.71 7.64
C ASP A 383 -14.12 19.30 7.35
N ARG A 384 -13.62 20.11 8.29
CA ARG A 384 -12.31 20.77 8.14
C ARG A 384 -11.24 20.02 8.91
N GLU A 385 -10.26 19.49 8.18
CA GLU A 385 -9.08 18.83 8.77
C GLU A 385 -7.90 19.81 8.89
N PHE A 386 -7.19 19.76 10.02
CA PHE A 386 -5.96 20.50 10.26
C PHE A 386 -4.99 19.69 11.12
N GLU A 387 -3.72 20.08 11.13
CA GLU A 387 -2.68 19.45 11.95
C GLU A 387 -2.19 20.40 13.04
N ILE A 388 -2.10 19.87 14.26
CA ILE A 388 -1.42 20.53 15.37
C ILE A 388 -0.05 19.89 15.51
N GLY A 389 0.99 20.65 15.15
CA GLY A 389 2.39 20.26 15.28
C GLY A 389 3.09 21.02 16.39
N GLY A 390 4.31 20.56 16.72
CA GLY A 390 5.18 21.25 17.67
C GLY A 390 6.61 21.34 17.17
N SER A 391 7.39 22.18 17.82
CA SER A 391 8.83 22.33 17.56
C SER A 391 9.62 22.37 18.86
N VAL A 392 10.87 21.93 18.80
CA VAL A 392 11.79 22.03 19.94
C VAL A 392 12.32 23.46 20.01
N VAL A 393 12.08 24.13 21.14
CA VAL A 393 12.66 25.44 21.42
C VAL A 393 14.08 25.26 21.97
N MET A 394 14.24 24.39 22.97
CA MET A 394 15.54 24.02 23.51
C MET A 394 15.49 22.71 24.31
N THR A 395 16.65 22.10 24.50
CA THR A 395 16.84 20.99 25.42
C THR A 395 18.07 21.23 26.31
N SER A 396 18.10 20.60 27.47
CA SER A 396 19.33 20.45 28.24
C SER A 396 20.28 19.44 27.58
N GLU A 397 21.55 19.42 28.01
CA GLU A 397 22.60 18.61 27.37
C GLU A 397 22.37 17.09 27.45
N GLY A 398 21.66 16.60 28.47
CA GLY A 398 21.37 15.19 28.68
C GLY A 398 20.02 14.73 28.14
N LEU A 399 19.30 15.57 27.40
CA LEU A 399 18.01 15.21 26.81
C LEU A 399 17.94 15.56 25.32
N ILE A 400 17.49 14.61 24.51
CA ILE A 400 17.30 14.74 23.07
C ILE A 400 15.82 14.47 22.77
N VAL A 401 15.15 15.41 22.10
CA VAL A 401 13.83 15.18 21.51
C VAL A 401 14.03 14.66 20.10
N LYS A 402 13.80 13.35 19.88
CA LYS A 402 14.00 12.71 18.58
C LYS A 402 12.92 13.03 17.57
N GLU A 403 11.69 13.16 18.04
CA GLU A 403 10.53 13.41 17.19
C GLU A 403 9.45 14.17 17.97
N ILE A 404 8.74 15.04 17.26
CA ILE A 404 7.44 15.56 17.69
C ILE A 404 6.42 15.21 16.60
N LYS A 405 5.55 14.25 16.88
CA LYS A 405 4.50 13.82 15.97
C LYS A 405 3.25 14.68 16.14
N SER A 406 2.81 15.26 15.03
CA SER A 406 1.59 16.08 14.96
C SER A 406 0.33 15.25 15.27
N GLY A 407 -0.68 15.91 15.81
CA GLY A 407 -2.03 15.36 15.98
C GLY A 407 -2.97 15.96 14.95
N LYS A 408 -3.97 15.19 14.52
CA LYS A 408 -5.00 15.63 13.58
C LYS A 408 -6.22 16.17 14.30
N GLY A 409 -6.66 17.35 13.89
CA GLY A 409 -7.92 17.95 14.31
C GLY A 409 -8.94 17.90 13.19
N THR A 410 -10.18 17.54 13.53
CA THR A 410 -11.33 17.61 12.62
C THR A 410 -12.45 18.42 13.25
N ILE A 411 -13.02 19.38 12.53
CA ILE A 411 -14.13 20.25 12.97
C ILE A 411 -15.36 20.00 12.10
#